data_AF-A0ABD0RBC4-F1
#
_entry.id   AF-A0ABD0RBC4-F1
#
_cell.length_a   1.000
_cell.length_b   1.000
_cell.length_c   1.000
_cell.angle_alpha   90.00
_cell.angle_beta   90.00
_cell.angle_gamma   90.00
#
_symmetry.space_group_name_H-M   'P 1'
#
loop_
_entity.id
_entity.type
_entity.pdbx_description
1 polymer ?
#
loop_
_entity_poly.entity_id
_entity_poly.type
_entity_poly.pdbx_seq_one_letter_code
_entity_poly.pdbx_strand_id
1 'polypeptide(L)' 'YNKNGVDLNRNFPDAFESNTNREREKEVRAVMDWLKTESFVLSANLHGGAVVASYPYDNSNG' A
#
# COMPACT_ATOMS: atom_id res chain seq x y z
N TYR A 1 10.21 0.13 6.67
CA TYR A 1 10.98 1.04 5.79
C TYR A 1 11.81 0.23 4.82
N ASN A 2 11.92 0.67 3.57
CA ASN A 2 12.82 0.06 2.57
C ASN A 2 14.25 0.64 2.68
N LYS A 3 15.13 0.29 1.73
CA LYS A 3 16.53 0.75 1.69
C LYS A 3 16.67 2.28 1.71
N ASN A 4 15.70 3.01 1.15
CA ASN A 4 15.71 4.47 1.08
C ASN A 4 15.09 5.13 2.32
N GLY A 5 14.74 4.37 3.35
CA GLY A 5 14.08 4.90 4.54
C GLY A 5 12.62 5.30 4.30
N VAL A 6 11.97 4.78 3.26
CA VAL A 6 10.55 5.05 2.94
C VAL A 6 9.66 3.92 3.45
N ASP A 7 8.53 4.28 4.09
CA ASP A 7 7.52 3.30 4.48
C ASP A 7 6.68 2.90 3.26
N LEU A 8 6.81 1.64 2.84
CA LEU A 8 6.12 1.10 1.68
C LEU A 8 4.60 1.05 1.88
N ASN A 9 4.12 0.84 3.12
CA ASN A 9 2.68 0.81 3.44
C ASN A 9 2.05 2.21 3.50
N ARG A 10 2.84 3.26 3.24
CA ARG A 10 2.41 4.66 3.11
C ARG A 10 2.82 5.29 1.77
N ASN A 11 3.33 4.46 0.86
CA ASN A 11 3.85 4.91 -0.43
C ASN A 11 2.94 4.55 -1.61
N PHE A 12 1.83 3.83 -1.40
CA PHE A 12 0.76 3.68 -2.40
C PHE A 12 -0.03 4.99 -2.59
N PRO A 13 -0.72 5.17 -3.74
CA PRO A 13 -1.71 6.23 -3.90
C PRO A 13 -2.82 6.10 -2.85
N ASP A 14 -3.19 7.22 -2.24
CA ASP A 14 -4.22 7.26 -1.20
C ASP A 14 -5.53 7.84 -1.77
N ALA A 15 -6.67 7.33 -1.31
CA ALA A 15 -8.00 7.74 -1.79
C ALA A 15 -8.52 9.01 -1.09
N PHE A 16 -7.95 9.36 0.06
CA PHE A 16 -8.35 10.45 0.94
C PHE A 16 -7.30 11.58 0.98
N GLU A 17 -6.05 11.30 0.59
CA GLU A 17 -4.98 12.29 0.51
C GLU A 17 -4.51 12.55 -0.93
N SER A 18 -4.28 13.83 -1.26
CA SER A 18 -3.65 14.22 -2.54
C SER A 18 -2.15 13.94 -2.51
N ASN A 19 -1.78 12.69 -2.77
CA ASN A 19 -0.38 12.25 -2.80
C ASN A 19 0.06 11.76 -4.18
N THR A 20 -0.72 12.00 -5.23
CA THR A 20 -0.51 11.46 -6.59
C THR A 20 0.84 11.82 -7.19
N ASN A 21 1.40 12.99 -6.84
CA ASN A 21 2.71 13.46 -7.30
C ASN A 21 3.91 12.89 -6.51
N ARG A 22 3.66 12.03 -5.51
CA ARG A 22 4.73 11.45 -4.70
C ARG A 22 5.51 10.40 -5.48
N GLU A 23 6.84 10.44 -5.37
CA GLU A 23 7.69 9.40 -5.95
C GLU A 23 7.38 8.04 -5.30
N ARG A 24 7.12 7.04 -6.15
CA ARG A 24 6.83 5.68 -5.74
C ARG A 24 8.12 4.87 -5.72
N GLU A 25 8.37 4.15 -4.64
CA GLU A 25 9.50 3.23 -4.54
C GLU A 25 9.36 2.10 -5.56
N LYS A 26 10.49 1.52 -5.98
CA LYS A 26 10.52 0.45 -6.98
C LYS A 26 9.69 -0.77 -6.54
N GLU A 27 9.66 -1.06 -5.24
CA GLU A 27 8.88 -2.14 -4.66
C GLU A 27 7.37 -1.88 -4.81
N VAL A 28 6.92 -0.64 -4.57
CA VAL A 28 5.52 -0.25 -4.75
C VAL A 28 5.11 -0.30 -6.22
N ARG A 29 5.96 0.20 -7.13
CA ARG A 29 5.70 0.11 -8.58
C ARG A 29 5.56 -1.34 -9.05
N ALA A 30 6.48 -2.21 -8.64
CA ALA A 30 6.44 -3.62 -9.01
C ALA A 30 5.14 -4.32 -8.55
N VAL A 31 4.68 -4.04 -7.32
CA VAL A 31 3.41 -4.60 -6.81
C VAL A 31 2.20 -3.99 -7.54
N MET A 32 2.18 -2.68 -7.77
CA MET A 32 1.09 -2.03 -8.53
C MET A 32 0.96 -2.57 -9.95
N ASP A 33 2.09 -2.81 -10.61
CA ASP A 33 2.11 -3.37 -11.96
C ASP A 33 1.67 -4.83 -11.94
N TRP A 34 2.16 -5.63 -10.99
CA TRP A 34 1.74 -7.03 -10.80
C TRP A 34 0.24 -7.17 -10.53
N LEU A 35 -0.34 -6.30 -9.68
CA LEU A 35 -1.77 -6.29 -9.39
C LEU A 35 -2.64 -6.03 -10.63
N LYS A 36 -2.08 -5.47 -11.72
CA LYS A 36 -2.78 -5.26 -12.99
C LYS A 36 -2.61 -6.42 -13.97
N THR A 37 -1.72 -7.38 -13.69
CA THR A 37 -1.44 -8.50 -14.61
C THR A 37 -2.48 -9.63 -14.54
N GLU A 38 -3.27 -9.69 -13.47
CA GLU A 38 -4.24 -10.76 -13.21
C GLU A 38 -5.49 -10.20 -12.52
N SER A 39 -6.62 -10.89 -12.66
CA SER A 39 -7.87 -10.56 -11.98
C SER A 39 -7.90 -11.12 -10.56
N PHE A 40 -7.08 -10.57 -9.66
CA PHE A 40 -7.09 -10.96 -8.25
C PHE A 40 -8.47 -10.75 -7.63
N VAL A 41 -9.06 -11.82 -7.10
CA VAL A 41 -10.39 -11.78 -6.47
C VAL A 41 -10.31 -11.47 -4.96
N LEU A 42 -9.25 -11.94 -4.29
CA LEU A 42 -9.01 -11.73 -2.86
C LEU A 42 -7.51 -11.63 -2.59
N SER A 43 -7.12 -10.77 -1.64
CA SER A 43 -5.73 -10.62 -1.21
C SER A 43 -5.62 -10.43 0.30
N ALA A 44 -4.43 -10.71 0.84
CA ALA A 44 -4.05 -10.41 2.20
C ALA A 44 -2.56 -10.05 2.23
N ASN A 45 -2.19 -9.06 3.04
CA ASN A 45 -0.80 -8.77 3.38
C ASN A 45 -0.58 -9.08 4.88
N LEU A 46 0.64 -9.47 5.24
CA LEU A 46 0.95 -9.92 6.61
C LEU A 46 1.84 -8.89 7.29
N HIS A 47 1.48 -8.53 8.52
CA HIS A 47 2.20 -7.57 9.36
C HIS A 47 2.42 -8.14 10.77
N GLY A 48 3.52 -7.72 11.40
CA GLY A 48 3.78 -7.96 12.83
C GLY A 48 3.43 -6.75 13.69
N GLY A 49 3.35 -6.95 15.01
CA GLY A 49 3.16 -5.86 15.99
C GLY A 49 1.83 -5.93 16.76
N ALA A 50 0.82 -6.61 16.24
CA ALA A 50 -0.44 -6.89 16.92
C ALA A 50 -1.04 -8.22 16.40
N VAL A 51 -1.97 -8.80 17.16
CA VAL A 51 -2.77 -9.97 16.75
C VAL A 51 -4.19 -9.50 16.47
N VAL A 52 -4.45 -9.14 15.21
CA VAL A 52 -5.72 -8.56 14.76
C VAL A 52 -5.91 -8.82 13.26
N ALA A 53 -7.17 -8.89 12.82
CA ALA A 53 -7.53 -8.82 11.40
C ALA A 53 -8.01 -7.40 11.08
N SER A 54 -7.17 -6.63 10.38
CA SER A 54 -7.52 -5.29 9.88
C SER A 54 -8.12 -5.40 8.49
N TYR A 55 -9.14 -4.58 8.21
CA TYR A 55 -9.88 -4.55 6.96
C TYR A 55 -10.19 -3.09 6.57
N PRO A 56 -10.48 -2.80 5.29
CA PRO A 56 -10.69 -1.44 4.81
C PRO A 56 -11.81 -0.67 5.56
N TYR A 57 -11.69 0.65 5.73
CA TYR A 57 -10.62 1.53 5.25
C TYR A 57 -9.56 1.81 6.31
N ASP A 58 -8.32 2.02 5.87
CA ASP A 58 -7.18 2.36 6.75
C ASP A 58 -7.10 3.87 7.10
N ASN A 59 -7.85 4.73 6.40
CA ASN A 59 -7.92 6.18 6.62
C ASN A 59 -9.29 6.75 6.21
N SER A 60 -9.54 8.03 6.50
CA SER A 60 -10.78 8.76 6.17
C SER A 60 -10.54 10.26 5.93
N ASN A 61 -11.45 10.93 5.22
CA ASN A 61 -11.46 12.40 4.98
C ASN A 61 -11.87 13.23 6.20
N GLY A 62 -11.19 13.07 7.35
CA GLY A 62 -11.47 13.88 8.55
C GLY A 62 -11.43 15.38 8.29
#